data_AF-A0A0F8X0E6-F1
#
_entry.id   AF-A0A0F8X0E6-F1
#
_cell.length_a   1.000
_cell.length_b   1.000
_cell.length_c   1.000
_cell.angle_alpha   90.00
_cell.angle_beta   90.00
_cell.angle_gamma   90.00
#
_symmetry.space_group_name_H-M   'P 1'
#
loop_
_entity.id
_entity.type
_entity.pdbx_description
1 polymer ?
#
loop_
_entity_poly.entity_id
_entity_poly.type
_entity_poly.pdbx_seq_one_letter_code
_entity_poly.pdbx_strand_id
1 'polypeptide(L)'
;MTTLSFSLLPGALLRLHDALTCLAKFSDTVSIEAEYDLLRLSTLNTSKTAYSAFAFGANSFFESYSFGIVRNVGNSRSLRPNKFTCQVYLKALLSVFKGRTSGRDKDTAVERCVFELQEDLDETECRLIIKMICGLGVIKSYKLTYESTTIQHAVFDRSKATNEWSIEPKFLKEITDHFSPSAEQLDIYSESTKAIFTSFTTKITDGKEILRQPVHTSVAIDKKDFEYFLAEDSLHVAISLKDFKAVISHAETAQVMIAARYTRPCRPLQLAYEFEGVKSEFTLMTTGEAGPEDISSSRPVPQLSARQTPALANTTSQANSTANTRPMPPPPRNRPIRPLTGTSTRGPEPNTQTASQPPPPSIQFDSLFVPADDDRQWDVPNEDEDEAEDILGWDASADPDNFDSIGLRLRDTEPSFKGGNEQMDLSQEAETGIPPTQRMSQLHGLGLFD
;
A
#
# COMPACT_ATOMS: atom_id res chain seq x y z
N MET A 1 -6.22 9.37 34.38
CA MET A 1 -4.83 9.32 33.87
C MET A 1 -4.57 7.92 33.36
N THR A 2 -4.11 7.82 32.12
CA THR A 2 -3.66 6.57 31.52
C THR A 2 -2.14 6.61 31.45
N THR A 3 -1.49 5.53 31.88
CA THR A 3 -0.05 5.37 31.81
C THR A 3 0.28 4.11 31.02
N LEU A 4 1.04 4.26 29.95
CA LEU A 4 1.62 3.17 29.19
C LEU A 4 3.14 3.35 29.20
N SER A 5 3.86 2.32 29.64
CA SER A 5 5.31 2.28 29.56
C SER A 5 5.78 0.90 29.15
N PHE A 6 6.63 0.81 28.15
CA PHE A 6 7.23 -0.45 27.72
C PHE A 6 8.64 -0.28 27.21
N SER A 7 9.46 -1.31 27.35
CA SER A 7 10.83 -1.36 26.84
C SER A 7 11.03 -2.47 25.80
N LEU A 8 11.88 -2.18 24.83
CA LEU A 8 12.24 -3.05 23.72
C LEU A 8 13.74 -3.28 23.68
N LEU A 9 14.12 -4.53 23.46
CA LEU A 9 15.46 -4.93 23.09
C LEU A 9 15.71 -4.67 21.59
N PRO A 10 16.97 -4.70 21.12
CA PRO A 10 17.31 -4.30 19.75
C PRO A 10 16.61 -5.14 18.67
N GLY A 11 16.45 -6.45 18.88
CA GLY A 11 15.73 -7.33 17.95
C GLY A 11 14.23 -7.02 17.86
N ALA A 12 13.59 -6.74 19.01
CA ALA A 12 12.18 -6.34 19.05
C ALA A 12 11.97 -4.94 18.45
N LEU A 13 12.93 -4.04 18.64
CA LEU A 13 12.94 -2.71 18.04
C LEU A 13 12.96 -2.78 16.51
N LEU A 14 13.80 -3.65 15.93
CA LEU A 14 13.86 -3.86 14.48
C LEU A 14 12.52 -4.40 13.95
N ARG A 15 11.93 -5.38 14.62
CA ARG A 15 10.61 -5.92 14.24
C ARG A 15 9.50 -4.87 14.32
N LEU A 16 9.50 -4.03 15.36
CA LEU A 16 8.56 -2.92 15.47
C LEU A 16 8.73 -1.94 14.30
N HIS A 17 9.97 -1.60 13.96
CA HIS A 17 10.29 -0.75 12.83
C HIS A 17 9.80 -1.34 11.49
N ASP A 18 10.01 -2.64 11.27
CA ASP A 18 9.58 -3.32 10.04
C ASP A 18 8.06 -3.39 9.94
N ALA A 19 7.37 -3.62 11.06
CA ALA A 19 5.91 -3.55 11.14
C ALA A 19 5.40 -2.13 10.82
N LEU A 20 6.00 -1.08 11.39
CA LEU A 20 5.66 0.31 11.07
C LEU A 20 5.91 0.65 9.60
N THR A 21 7.00 0.14 9.03
CA THR A 21 7.34 0.32 7.60
C THR A 21 6.31 -0.37 6.71
N CYS A 22 5.82 -1.55 7.11
CA CYS A 22 4.72 -2.23 6.43
C CYS A 22 3.42 -1.41 6.50
N LEU A 23 3.03 -0.94 7.69
CA LEU A 23 1.82 -0.15 7.90
C LEU A 23 1.82 1.17 7.10
N ALA A 24 2.98 1.80 6.92
CA ALA A 24 3.16 3.00 6.11
C ALA A 24 2.81 2.81 4.62
N LYS A 25 2.76 1.57 4.11
CA LYS A 25 2.33 1.27 2.74
C LYS A 25 0.81 1.43 2.55
N PHE A 26 0.05 1.34 3.63
CA PHE A 26 -1.43 1.37 3.64
C PHE A 26 -2.01 2.74 4.01
N SER A 27 -1.39 3.45 4.96
CA SER A 27 -1.87 4.74 5.47
C SER A 27 -0.72 5.61 5.97
N ASP A 28 -0.95 6.92 6.01
CA ASP A 28 -0.01 7.91 6.55
C ASP A 28 -0.04 7.99 8.09
N THR A 29 -1.04 7.39 8.74
CA THR A 29 -1.20 7.38 10.20
C THR A 29 -1.35 5.96 10.74
N VAL A 30 -0.84 5.74 11.95
CA VAL A 30 -0.98 4.47 12.69
C VAL A 30 -1.81 4.67 13.94
N SER A 31 -2.73 3.75 14.16
CA SER A 31 -3.52 3.65 15.37
C SER A 31 -2.82 2.71 16.37
N ILE A 32 -2.60 3.19 17.59
CA ILE A 32 -1.98 2.46 18.69
C ILE A 32 -3.09 2.11 19.69
N GLU A 33 -3.23 0.82 19.99
CA GLU A 33 -4.07 0.34 21.09
C GLU A 33 -3.22 -0.34 22.15
N ALA A 34 -3.34 0.11 23.39
CA ALA A 34 -2.72 -0.55 24.52
C ALA A 34 -3.78 -1.26 25.37
N GLU A 35 -3.54 -2.54 25.64
CA GLU A 35 -4.32 -3.40 26.52
C GLU A 35 -3.39 -3.97 27.60
N TYR A 36 -3.91 -4.71 28.58
CA TYR A 36 -3.05 -5.25 29.66
C TYR A 36 -2.10 -6.36 29.20
N ASP A 37 -2.46 -7.08 28.14
CA ASP A 37 -1.78 -8.28 27.66
C ASP A 37 -1.14 -8.10 26.28
N LEU A 38 -1.42 -6.99 25.58
CA LEU A 38 -0.87 -6.71 24.26
C LEU A 38 -0.86 -5.22 23.92
N LEU A 39 0.00 -4.87 22.96
CA LEU A 39 -0.06 -3.62 22.21
C LEU A 39 -0.45 -3.93 20.77
N ARG A 40 -1.41 -3.22 20.18
CA ARG A 40 -1.79 -3.37 18.78
C ARG A 40 -1.49 -2.10 18.00
N LEU A 41 -0.79 -2.26 16.88
CA LEU A 41 -0.65 -1.23 15.86
C LEU A 41 -1.56 -1.60 14.70
N SER A 42 -2.38 -0.66 14.25
CA SER A 42 -3.27 -0.92 13.12
C SER A 42 -3.44 0.28 12.21
N THR A 43 -3.75 0.01 10.95
CA THR A 43 -4.08 1.02 9.95
C THR A 43 -5.28 0.56 9.15
N LEU A 44 -6.09 1.55 8.75
CA LEU A 44 -7.12 1.39 7.75
C LEU A 44 -6.78 2.35 6.62
N ASN A 45 -6.71 1.84 5.38
CA ASN A 45 -6.44 2.70 4.23
C ASN A 45 -7.60 3.68 3.99
N THR A 46 -7.34 4.74 3.21
CA THR A 46 -8.31 5.83 2.98
C THR A 46 -9.61 5.36 2.32
N SER A 47 -9.54 4.34 1.46
CA SER A 47 -10.70 3.72 0.80
C SER A 47 -11.44 2.71 1.68
N LYS A 48 -10.95 2.41 2.89
CA LYS A 48 -11.48 1.38 3.80
C LYS A 48 -11.59 0.00 3.17
N THR A 49 -10.70 -0.30 2.22
CA THR A 49 -10.62 -1.59 1.52
C THR A 49 -9.53 -2.51 2.07
N ALA A 50 -8.61 -2.00 2.88
CA ALA A 50 -7.54 -2.78 3.49
C ALA A 50 -7.35 -2.36 4.95
N TYR A 51 -7.49 -3.34 5.84
CA TYR A 51 -7.17 -3.22 7.26
C TYR A 51 -5.92 -4.03 7.56
N SER A 52 -4.96 -3.43 8.25
CA SER A 52 -3.68 -4.06 8.57
C SER A 52 -3.42 -3.90 10.07
N ALA A 53 -3.04 -4.97 10.75
CA ALA A 53 -2.77 -4.94 12.18
C ALA A 53 -1.60 -5.84 12.59
N PHE A 54 -0.82 -5.35 13.52
CA PHE A 54 0.21 -6.08 14.25
C PHE A 54 -0.12 -6.03 15.74
N ALA A 55 -0.28 -7.19 16.37
CA ALA A 55 -0.48 -7.31 17.80
C ALA A 55 0.77 -7.92 18.45
N PHE A 56 1.36 -7.19 19.39
CA PHE A 56 2.57 -7.52 20.12
C PHE A 56 2.17 -8.00 21.52
N GLY A 57 2.47 -9.25 21.88
CA GLY A 57 2.14 -9.78 23.20
C GLY A 57 3.02 -9.15 24.29
N ALA A 58 2.40 -8.67 25.38
CA ALA A 58 3.07 -8.00 26.50
C ALA A 58 4.22 -8.83 27.09
N ASN A 59 3.99 -10.13 27.29
CA ASN A 59 4.96 -11.04 27.92
C ASN A 59 5.92 -11.71 26.94
N SER A 60 5.64 -11.66 25.63
CA SER A 60 6.41 -12.39 24.61
C SER A 60 7.30 -11.49 23.75
N PHE A 61 6.93 -10.22 23.58
CA PHE A 61 7.63 -9.30 22.67
C PHE A 61 8.44 -8.23 23.41
N PHE A 62 7.95 -7.74 24.54
CA PHE A 62 8.57 -6.65 25.29
C PHE A 62 9.51 -7.18 26.37
N GLU A 63 10.53 -6.40 26.70
CA GLU A 63 11.37 -6.67 27.88
C GLU A 63 10.64 -6.27 29.16
N SER A 64 9.92 -5.15 29.12
CA SER A 64 9.00 -4.74 30.16
C SER A 64 7.76 -4.11 29.53
N TYR A 65 6.60 -4.39 30.11
CA TYR A 65 5.33 -3.82 29.66
C TYR A 65 4.47 -3.49 30.88
N SER A 66 4.04 -2.23 30.97
CA SER A 66 3.20 -1.72 32.04
C SER A 66 2.10 -0.85 31.44
N PHE A 67 0.86 -1.27 31.68
CA PHE A 67 -0.33 -0.53 31.29
C PHE A 67 -1.24 -0.34 32.49
N GLY A 68 -1.61 0.92 32.75
CA GLY A 68 -2.43 1.30 33.90
C GLY A 68 -3.44 2.38 33.52
N ILE A 69 -4.69 2.19 33.94
CA ILE A 69 -5.75 3.19 33.84
C ILE A 69 -6.17 3.57 35.26
N VAL A 70 -5.83 4.78 35.70
CA VAL A 70 -6.24 5.31 37.00
C VAL A 70 -7.48 6.20 36.79
N ARG A 71 -8.62 5.78 37.35
CA ARG A 71 -9.86 6.57 37.39
C ARG A 71 -10.16 7.01 38.82
N ASN A 72 -10.46 8.29 39.01
CA ASN A 72 -11.01 8.80 40.26
C ASN A 72 -12.39 8.15 40.50
N VAL A 73 -12.53 7.53 41.66
CA VAL A 73 -13.69 6.75 42.09
C VAL A 73 -14.88 7.69 42.26
N GLY A 74 -15.85 7.65 41.34
CA GLY A 74 -17.01 8.55 41.46
C GLY A 74 -18.22 8.29 40.57
N ASN A 75 -18.15 7.51 39.48
CA ASN A 75 -19.36 7.26 38.69
C ASN A 75 -19.50 5.86 38.10
N SER A 76 -20.65 5.28 38.45
CA SER A 76 -21.30 4.02 38.14
C SER A 76 -21.15 3.46 36.70
N ARG A 77 -20.88 2.14 36.62
CA ARG A 77 -21.46 1.14 35.68
C ARG A 77 -21.27 1.29 34.15
N SER A 78 -20.25 1.97 33.64
CA SER A 78 -19.84 1.74 32.25
C SER A 78 -18.90 0.54 32.16
N LEU A 79 -19.23 -0.46 31.33
CA LEU A 79 -18.34 -1.58 31.00
C LEU A 79 -16.95 -1.00 30.64
N ARG A 80 -15.90 -1.48 31.30
CA ARG A 80 -14.54 -0.92 31.20
C ARG A 80 -14.12 -0.72 29.73
N PRO A 81 -13.64 0.46 29.29
CA PRO A 81 -12.67 0.46 28.21
C PRO A 81 -11.38 -0.06 28.83
N ASN A 82 -11.13 -1.35 28.61
CA ASN A 82 -9.94 -2.06 29.08
C ASN A 82 -8.69 -1.71 28.24
N LYS A 83 -8.78 -0.63 27.46
CA LYS A 83 -7.84 -0.26 26.43
C LYS A 83 -7.73 1.25 26.28
N PHE A 84 -6.55 1.69 25.88
CA PHE A 84 -6.25 3.05 25.47
C PHE A 84 -5.99 3.09 23.98
N THR A 85 -6.46 4.13 23.29
CA THR A 85 -6.38 4.24 21.84
C THR A 85 -5.93 5.63 21.40
N CYS A 86 -4.91 5.70 20.56
CA CYS A 86 -4.46 6.94 19.94
C CYS A 86 -3.99 6.74 18.50
N GLN A 87 -3.74 7.84 17.80
CA GLN A 87 -3.24 7.86 16.44
C GLN A 87 -2.04 8.78 16.31
N VAL A 88 -1.03 8.33 15.56
CA VAL A 88 0.23 9.04 15.35
C VAL A 88 0.55 9.05 13.86
N TYR A 89 1.17 10.13 13.39
CA TYR A 89 1.66 10.22 12.01
C TYR A 89 2.85 9.27 11.80
N LEU A 90 2.72 8.34 10.85
CA LEU A 90 3.71 7.28 10.61
C LEU A 90 5.06 7.84 10.19
N LYS A 91 5.11 8.90 9.37
CA LYS A 91 6.40 9.48 8.95
C LYS A 91 7.16 10.09 10.13
N ALA A 92 6.45 10.73 11.06
CA ALA A 92 7.06 11.26 12.29
C ALA A 92 7.58 10.12 13.17
N LEU A 93 6.78 9.07 13.37
CA LEU A 93 7.17 7.90 14.14
C LEU A 93 8.37 7.16 13.52
N LEU A 94 8.36 6.91 12.21
CA LEU A 94 9.46 6.25 11.49
C LEU A 94 10.76 7.07 11.52
N SER A 95 10.66 8.41 11.52
CA SER A 95 11.85 9.28 11.59
C SER A 95 12.68 9.06 12.86
N VAL A 96 12.07 8.57 13.94
CA VAL A 96 12.73 8.24 15.21
C VAL A 96 13.70 7.06 15.07
N PHE A 97 13.51 6.19 14.09
CA PHE A 97 14.33 4.98 13.90
C PHE A 97 15.38 5.14 12.78
N LYS A 98 15.33 6.24 12.01
CA LYS A 98 16.19 6.46 10.84
C LYS A 98 17.68 6.39 11.22
N GLY A 99 18.42 5.50 10.54
CA GLY A 99 19.87 5.32 10.71
C GLY A 99 20.30 4.55 11.97
N ARG A 100 19.37 3.96 12.73
CA ARG A 100 19.66 3.40 14.08
C ARG A 100 19.35 1.91 14.21
N THR A 101 18.57 1.37 13.30
CA THR A 101 18.23 -0.06 13.22
C THR A 101 19.25 -0.88 12.43
N SER A 102 20.17 -0.22 11.70
CA SER A 102 21.12 -0.88 10.77
C SER A 102 22.42 -1.39 11.41
N GLY A 103 22.64 -1.19 12.72
CA GLY A 103 23.77 -1.80 13.44
C GLY A 103 25.18 -1.50 12.93
N ARG A 104 25.37 -0.45 12.11
CA ARG A 104 26.67 -0.16 11.46
C ARG A 104 27.74 0.34 12.43
N ASP A 105 27.33 1.01 13.51
CA ASP A 105 28.23 1.50 14.56
C ASP A 105 27.92 0.82 15.88
N LYS A 106 28.83 -0.05 16.35
CA LYS A 106 28.68 -0.78 17.62
C LYS A 106 28.58 0.16 18.84
N ASP A 107 29.33 1.25 18.81
CA ASP A 107 29.41 2.17 19.95
C ASP A 107 28.18 3.10 20.08
N THR A 108 27.43 3.29 19.00
CA THR A 108 26.18 4.08 19.00
C THR A 108 24.93 3.22 18.81
N ALA A 109 25.09 1.90 18.83
CA ALA A 109 23.98 0.95 18.73
C ALA A 109 22.97 1.19 19.86
N VAL A 110 21.69 1.05 19.54
CA VAL A 110 20.61 1.12 20.52
C VAL A 110 20.65 -0.17 21.34
N GLU A 111 20.81 -0.05 22.66
CA GLU A 111 20.79 -1.17 23.60
C GLU A 111 19.37 -1.45 24.08
N ARG A 112 18.59 -0.38 24.33
CA ARG A 112 17.21 -0.46 24.80
C ARG A 112 16.43 0.75 24.28
N CYS A 113 15.18 0.54 23.89
CA CYS A 113 14.24 1.61 23.55
C CYS A 113 13.06 1.59 24.52
N VAL A 114 12.74 2.74 25.11
CA VAL A 114 11.64 2.89 26.07
C VAL A 114 10.58 3.80 25.47
N PHE A 115 9.34 3.36 25.50
CA PHE A 115 8.17 4.15 25.14
C PHE A 115 7.41 4.51 26.41
N GLU A 116 7.05 5.77 26.53
CA GLU A 116 6.26 6.31 27.62
C GLU A 116 5.14 7.16 27.02
N LEU A 117 3.91 6.84 27.40
CA LEU A 117 2.75 7.66 27.11
C LEU A 117 2.05 7.94 28.43
N GLN A 118 1.96 9.23 28.74
CA GLN A 118 1.23 9.74 29.88
C GLN A 118 0.09 10.62 29.36
N GLU A 119 -1.12 10.22 29.68
CA GLU A 119 -2.33 11.01 29.46
C GLU A 119 -2.62 11.76 30.76
N ASP A 120 -2.09 12.98 30.85
CA ASP A 120 -2.43 13.91 31.92
C ASP A 120 -3.65 14.74 31.52
N LEU A 121 -4.62 14.85 32.44
CA LEU A 121 -5.85 15.62 32.18
C LEU A 121 -5.63 17.12 32.33
N ASP A 122 -4.54 17.52 32.99
CA ASP A 122 -4.21 18.91 33.30
C ASP A 122 -3.18 19.52 32.33
N GLU A 123 -2.58 18.71 31.44
CA GLU A 123 -1.68 19.19 30.38
C GLU A 123 -2.44 19.35 29.06
N THR A 124 -2.23 20.48 28.37
CA THR A 124 -2.85 20.77 27.07
C THR A 124 -2.31 19.92 25.91
N GLU A 125 -1.18 19.23 26.10
CA GLU A 125 -0.51 18.43 25.07
C GLU A 125 -0.10 17.06 25.62
N CYS A 126 -0.83 16.01 25.25
CA CYS A 126 -0.38 14.66 25.52
C CYS A 126 0.72 14.26 24.51
N ARG A 127 1.87 13.77 25.01
CA ARG A 127 3.03 13.43 24.17
C ARG A 127 3.40 11.96 24.31
N LEU A 128 3.72 11.33 23.17
CA LEU A 128 4.37 10.03 23.12
C LEU A 128 5.89 10.26 23.21
N ILE A 129 6.48 9.81 24.31
CA ILE A 129 7.90 9.96 24.57
C ILE A 129 8.61 8.65 24.21
N ILE A 130 9.64 8.73 23.37
CA ILE A 130 10.45 7.60 22.95
C ILE A 130 11.90 7.89 23.35
N LYS A 131 12.48 7.06 24.21
CA LYS A 131 13.86 7.19 24.68
C LYS A 131 14.69 6.04 24.13
N MET A 132 15.66 6.37 23.29
CA MET A 132 16.67 5.43 22.79
C MET A 132 17.87 5.48 23.73
N ILE A 133 18.13 4.38 24.43
CA ILE A 133 19.31 4.19 25.27
C ILE A 133 20.35 3.51 24.39
N CYS A 134 21.37 4.26 24.02
CA CYS A 134 22.49 3.80 23.20
C CYS A 134 23.70 3.47 24.07
N GLY A 135 24.69 2.82 23.45
CA GLY A 135 26.01 2.61 24.06
C GLY A 135 26.64 3.91 24.57
N LEU A 136 27.62 3.74 25.46
CA LEU A 136 28.38 4.84 26.09
C LEU A 136 27.52 5.84 26.90
N GLY A 137 26.33 5.44 27.33
CA GLY A 137 25.44 6.25 28.16
C GLY A 137 24.68 7.35 27.41
N VAL A 138 24.68 7.32 26.08
CA VAL A 138 23.96 8.30 25.26
C VAL A 138 22.46 7.98 25.27
N ILE A 139 21.63 8.95 25.69
CA ILE A 139 20.17 8.83 25.65
C ILE A 139 19.60 9.87 24.69
N LYS A 140 18.88 9.40 23.67
CA LYS A 140 18.14 10.27 22.74
C LYS A 140 16.66 10.21 23.03
N SER A 141 16.05 11.34 23.38
CA SER A 141 14.63 11.45 23.67
C SER A 141 13.89 12.13 22.52
N TYR A 142 12.80 11.51 22.07
CA TYR A 142 11.89 12.02 21.06
C TYR A 142 10.52 12.25 21.71
N LYS A 143 9.88 13.36 21.37
CA LYS A 143 8.53 13.68 21.85
C LYS A 143 7.66 13.87 20.61
N LEU A 144 6.71 12.97 20.42
CA LEU A 144 5.77 13.00 19.31
C LEU A 144 4.39 13.41 19.82
N THR A 145 3.67 14.19 19.04
CA THR A 145 2.26 14.46 19.27
C THR A 145 1.42 13.28 18.81
N TYR A 146 0.32 13.03 19.51
CA TYR A 146 -0.67 12.03 19.13
C TYR A 146 -2.08 12.61 19.24
N GLU A 147 -3.02 12.00 18.53
CA GLU A 147 -4.44 12.32 18.59
C GLU A 147 -5.21 11.19 19.27
N SER A 148 -6.07 11.52 20.24
CA SER A 148 -6.96 10.52 20.84
C SER A 148 -8.11 10.23 19.88
N THR A 149 -8.29 8.96 19.49
CA THR A 149 -9.29 8.57 18.50
C THR A 149 -9.86 7.19 18.77
N THR A 150 -11.07 6.94 18.26
CA THR A 150 -11.70 5.62 18.29
C THR A 150 -11.31 4.83 17.05
N ILE A 151 -10.77 3.63 17.25
CA ILE A 151 -10.22 2.82 16.17
C ILE A 151 -11.28 1.86 15.63
N GLN A 152 -11.36 1.76 14.30
CA GLN A 152 -12.24 0.83 13.60
C GLN A 152 -11.45 -0.44 13.26
N HIS A 153 -11.96 -1.59 13.69
CA HIS A 153 -11.40 -2.89 13.32
C HIS A 153 -12.19 -3.52 12.18
N ALA A 154 -11.48 -4.18 11.26
CA ALA A 154 -12.13 -5.13 10.37
C ALA A 154 -12.48 -6.40 11.15
N VAL A 155 -13.70 -6.89 10.95
CA VAL A 155 -14.16 -8.15 11.53
C VAL A 155 -14.07 -9.22 10.47
N PHE A 156 -13.26 -10.24 10.70
CA PHE A 156 -13.16 -11.42 9.86
C PHE A 156 -13.52 -12.66 10.67
N ASP A 157 -14.54 -13.39 10.23
CA ASP A 157 -15.01 -14.59 10.90
C ASP A 157 -14.29 -15.83 10.33
N ARG A 158 -13.25 -16.27 11.04
CA ARG A 158 -12.46 -17.46 10.67
C ARG A 158 -13.30 -18.73 10.59
N SER A 159 -14.37 -18.85 11.38
CA SER A 159 -15.21 -20.06 11.40
C SER A 159 -16.02 -20.24 10.12
N LYS A 160 -16.24 -19.15 9.38
CA LYS A 160 -16.96 -19.16 8.12
C LYS A 160 -16.07 -19.37 6.91
N ALA A 161 -14.75 -19.26 7.06
CA ALA A 161 -13.79 -19.43 5.97
C ALA A 161 -13.82 -20.87 5.44
N THR A 162 -14.13 -21.00 4.15
CA THR A 162 -14.19 -22.30 3.45
C THR A 162 -12.95 -22.57 2.63
N ASN A 163 -12.19 -21.53 2.30
CA ASN A 163 -10.97 -21.61 1.52
C ASN A 163 -9.79 -21.11 2.36
N GLU A 164 -8.72 -21.90 2.38
CA GLU A 164 -7.49 -21.63 3.11
C GLU A 164 -6.27 -22.21 2.39
N TRP A 165 -5.21 -21.42 2.30
CA TRP A 165 -3.93 -21.89 1.80
C TRP A 165 -2.77 -21.25 2.57
N SER A 166 -1.65 -21.94 2.64
CA SER A 166 -0.42 -21.47 3.30
C SER A 166 0.79 -21.70 2.41
N ILE A 167 1.64 -20.69 2.27
CA ILE A 167 2.80 -20.71 1.36
C ILE A 167 3.93 -19.83 1.88
N GLU A 168 5.18 -20.20 1.57
CA GLU A 168 6.32 -19.36 1.88
C GLU A 168 6.27 -18.03 1.11
N PRO A 169 6.59 -16.90 1.75
CA PRO A 169 6.51 -15.58 1.13
C PRO A 169 7.49 -15.41 -0.04
N LYS A 170 8.58 -16.18 -0.10
CA LYS A 170 9.58 -16.13 -1.17
C LYS A 170 8.98 -16.48 -2.54
N PHE A 171 8.18 -17.55 -2.60
CA PHE A 171 7.48 -17.93 -3.84
C PHE A 171 6.51 -16.83 -4.29
N LEU A 172 5.71 -16.30 -3.37
CA LEU A 172 4.78 -15.23 -3.69
C LEU A 172 5.51 -13.98 -4.18
N LYS A 173 6.65 -13.63 -3.58
CA LYS A 173 7.45 -12.49 -4.01
C LYS A 173 7.95 -12.65 -5.43
N GLU A 174 8.59 -13.77 -5.74
CA GLU A 174 9.09 -14.08 -7.08
C GLU A 174 7.98 -13.89 -8.11
N ILE A 175 6.78 -14.40 -7.83
CA ILE A 175 5.61 -14.25 -8.71
C ILE A 175 5.19 -12.79 -8.84
N THR A 176 5.10 -12.06 -7.73
CA THR A 176 4.69 -10.65 -7.77
C THR A 176 5.69 -9.71 -8.44
N ASP A 177 6.97 -10.11 -8.51
CA ASP A 177 8.03 -9.38 -9.21
C ASP A 177 7.93 -9.55 -10.74
N HIS A 178 7.32 -10.64 -11.23
CA HIS A 178 7.02 -10.82 -12.66
C HIS A 178 5.82 -9.98 -13.15
N PHE A 179 4.99 -9.48 -12.23
CA PHE A 179 3.84 -8.65 -12.59
C PHE A 179 4.26 -7.25 -13.00
N SER A 180 3.58 -6.71 -14.02
CA SER A 180 3.85 -5.36 -14.51
C SER A 180 3.71 -4.33 -13.39
N PRO A 181 4.58 -3.31 -13.31
CA PRO A 181 4.44 -2.21 -12.37
C PRO A 181 3.10 -1.45 -12.50
N SER A 182 2.44 -1.52 -13.66
CA SER A 182 1.14 -0.90 -13.91
C SER A 182 -0.07 -1.76 -13.51
N ALA A 183 0.14 -3.01 -13.07
CA ALA A 183 -0.92 -3.88 -12.61
C ALA A 183 -1.49 -3.40 -11.27
N GLU A 184 -2.82 -3.34 -11.16
CA GLU A 184 -3.50 -2.79 -9.98
C GLU A 184 -4.20 -3.88 -9.17
N GLN A 185 -4.78 -4.85 -9.87
CA GLN A 185 -5.57 -5.93 -9.28
C GLN A 185 -4.87 -7.27 -9.49
N LEU A 186 -5.15 -8.19 -8.59
CA LEU A 186 -4.67 -9.56 -8.61
C LEU A 186 -5.87 -10.48 -8.43
N ASP A 187 -6.20 -11.26 -9.46
CA ASP A 187 -7.15 -12.34 -9.39
C ASP A 187 -6.47 -13.64 -8.96
N ILE A 188 -7.06 -14.33 -8.00
CA ILE A 188 -6.56 -15.58 -7.43
C ILE A 188 -7.68 -16.62 -7.54
N TYR A 189 -7.40 -17.72 -8.21
CA TYR A 189 -8.32 -18.85 -8.30
C TYR A 189 -7.58 -20.18 -8.34
N SER A 190 -8.30 -21.25 -8.04
CA SER A 190 -7.76 -22.61 -8.14
C SER A 190 -8.26 -23.32 -9.40
N GLU A 191 -7.40 -24.08 -10.06
CA GLU A 191 -7.76 -24.87 -11.22
C GLU A 191 -7.09 -26.25 -11.14
N SER A 192 -7.88 -27.30 -10.92
CA SER A 192 -7.43 -28.70 -10.91
C SER A 192 -6.28 -28.95 -9.92
N THR A 193 -5.02 -28.92 -10.37
CA THR A 193 -3.82 -29.14 -9.55
C THR A 193 -2.99 -27.87 -9.35
N LYS A 194 -3.49 -26.71 -9.77
CA LYS A 194 -2.74 -25.45 -9.73
C LYS A 194 -3.52 -24.34 -9.03
N ALA A 195 -2.78 -23.38 -8.50
CA ALA A 195 -3.28 -22.08 -8.09
C ALA A 195 -2.81 -21.05 -9.12
N ILE A 196 -3.75 -20.27 -9.66
CA ILE A 196 -3.47 -19.30 -10.71
C ILE A 196 -3.55 -17.89 -10.12
N PHE A 197 -2.49 -17.12 -10.34
CA PHE A 197 -2.37 -15.73 -9.93
C PHE A 197 -2.30 -14.86 -11.17
N THR A 198 -3.33 -14.06 -11.41
CA THR A 198 -3.46 -13.24 -12.60
C THR A 198 -3.49 -11.76 -12.23
N SER A 199 -2.42 -11.05 -12.55
CA SER A 199 -2.37 -9.59 -12.41
C SER A 199 -3.05 -8.92 -13.60
N PHE A 200 -3.89 -7.93 -13.34
CA PHE A 200 -4.58 -7.18 -14.39
C PHE A 200 -4.73 -5.69 -14.05
N THR A 201 -4.86 -4.89 -15.11
CA THR A 201 -5.22 -3.46 -15.02
C THR A 201 -6.57 -3.26 -15.67
N THR A 202 -7.52 -2.66 -14.96
CA THR A 202 -8.80 -2.27 -15.56
C THR A 202 -8.59 -1.09 -16.48
N LYS A 203 -9.20 -1.11 -17.68
CA LYS A 203 -9.18 0.05 -18.58
C LYS A 203 -9.86 1.22 -17.88
N ILE A 204 -9.09 2.25 -17.55
CA ILE A 204 -9.64 3.55 -17.21
C ILE A 204 -9.83 4.28 -18.53
N THR A 205 -11.08 4.41 -18.96
CA THR A 205 -11.47 5.17 -20.14
C THR A 205 -12.07 6.47 -19.65
N ASP A 206 -11.27 7.53 -19.61
CA ASP A 206 -11.77 8.88 -19.35
C ASP A 206 -12.05 9.55 -20.71
N GLY A 207 -13.29 9.45 -21.18
CA GLY A 207 -13.67 9.93 -22.51
C GLY A 207 -13.13 9.08 -23.67
N LYS A 208 -12.58 9.71 -24.72
CA LYS A 208 -12.15 9.06 -25.98
C LYS A 208 -10.70 8.54 -25.94
N GLU A 209 -9.97 8.81 -24.86
CA GLU A 209 -8.59 8.36 -24.70
C GLU A 209 -8.49 7.17 -23.74
N ILE A 210 -7.79 6.12 -24.19
CA ILE A 210 -7.46 4.97 -23.36
C ILE A 210 -6.23 5.37 -22.54
N LEU A 211 -6.43 5.72 -21.27
CA LEU A 211 -5.37 6.25 -20.41
C LEU A 211 -4.38 5.18 -19.91
N ARG A 212 -4.76 3.89 -19.94
CA ARG A 212 -3.88 2.78 -19.55
C ARG A 212 -4.03 1.59 -20.48
N GLN A 213 -2.90 1.10 -20.99
CA GLN A 213 -2.85 -0.17 -21.72
C GLN A 213 -3.17 -1.31 -20.74
N PRO A 214 -4.15 -2.18 -21.04
CA PRO A 214 -4.41 -3.36 -20.23
C PRO A 214 -3.19 -4.25 -20.23
N VAL A 215 -2.69 -4.58 -19.05
CA VAL A 215 -1.69 -5.61 -18.86
C VAL A 215 -2.36 -6.80 -18.20
N HIS A 216 -1.98 -7.99 -18.63
CA HIS A 216 -2.50 -9.25 -18.12
C HIS A 216 -1.36 -10.26 -18.03
N THR A 217 -0.97 -10.62 -16.82
CA THR A 217 0.10 -11.59 -16.56
C THR A 217 -0.42 -12.65 -15.61
N SER A 218 -0.39 -13.91 -16.04
CA SER A 218 -0.85 -15.05 -15.26
C SER A 218 0.32 -15.96 -14.92
N VAL A 219 0.43 -16.35 -13.66
CA VAL A 219 1.43 -17.29 -13.15
C VAL A 219 0.70 -18.43 -12.46
N ALA A 220 1.12 -19.66 -12.74
CA ALA A 220 0.51 -20.87 -12.20
C ALA A 220 1.48 -21.55 -11.25
N ILE A 221 1.07 -21.78 -10.01
CA ILE A 221 1.81 -22.51 -8.99
C ILE A 221 1.18 -23.89 -8.85
N ASP A 222 1.98 -24.94 -8.73
CA ASP A 222 1.46 -26.27 -8.43
C ASP A 222 0.97 -26.32 -6.97
N LYS A 223 -0.20 -26.91 -6.70
CA LYS A 223 -0.76 -27.03 -5.35
C LYS A 223 0.20 -27.75 -4.38
N LYS A 224 1.10 -28.59 -4.90
CA LYS A 224 2.13 -29.30 -4.10
C LYS A 224 3.22 -28.39 -3.53
N ASP A 225 3.40 -27.19 -4.10
CA ASP A 225 4.42 -26.24 -3.65
C ASP A 225 3.92 -25.38 -2.47
N PHE A 226 2.63 -25.53 -2.11
CA PHE A 226 2.04 -24.98 -0.90
C PHE A 226 2.22 -25.95 0.26
N GLU A 227 2.45 -25.42 1.46
CA GLU A 227 2.44 -26.23 2.68
C GLU A 227 1.04 -26.79 2.97
N TYR A 228 0.04 -25.95 2.72
CA TYR A 228 -1.36 -26.32 2.87
C TYR A 228 -2.18 -25.64 1.76
N PHE A 229 -3.10 -26.39 1.15
CA PHE A 229 -3.98 -25.84 0.13
C PHE A 229 -5.36 -26.51 0.16
N LEU A 230 -6.37 -25.71 0.48
CA LEU A 230 -7.79 -26.06 0.41
C LEU A 230 -8.54 -24.88 -0.19
N ALA A 231 -8.86 -24.94 -1.47
CA ALA A 231 -9.71 -23.94 -2.11
C ALA A 231 -10.62 -24.59 -3.15
N GLU A 232 -11.82 -24.05 -3.30
CA GLU A 232 -12.77 -24.41 -4.34
C GLU A 232 -12.19 -24.06 -5.72
N ASP A 233 -12.28 -25.00 -6.65
CA ASP A 233 -11.84 -24.79 -8.02
C ASP A 233 -12.76 -23.77 -8.72
N SER A 234 -12.18 -22.94 -9.59
CA SER A 234 -12.86 -21.87 -10.33
C SER A 234 -13.48 -20.76 -9.48
N LEU A 235 -13.11 -20.65 -8.20
CA LEU A 235 -13.51 -19.54 -7.33
C LEU A 235 -12.54 -18.35 -7.49
N HIS A 236 -12.98 -17.32 -8.23
CA HIS A 236 -12.17 -16.13 -8.54
C HIS A 236 -12.26 -15.03 -7.49
N VAL A 237 -11.14 -14.69 -6.87
CA VAL A 237 -11.06 -13.64 -5.86
C VAL A 237 -10.05 -12.58 -6.30
N ALA A 238 -10.54 -11.39 -6.62
CA ALA A 238 -9.70 -10.26 -7.01
C ALA A 238 -9.42 -9.31 -5.84
N ILE A 239 -8.15 -8.99 -5.61
CA ILE A 239 -7.66 -8.09 -4.55
C ILE A 239 -6.68 -7.03 -5.09
N SER A 240 -6.44 -5.99 -4.29
CA SER A 240 -5.42 -4.96 -4.57
C SER A 240 -4.02 -5.58 -4.57
N LEU A 241 -3.33 -5.51 -5.71
CA LEU A 241 -1.97 -6.05 -5.85
C LEU A 241 -0.96 -5.28 -5.00
N LYS A 242 -1.14 -3.95 -4.87
CA LYS A 242 -0.28 -3.10 -4.02
C LYS A 242 -0.30 -3.56 -2.57
N ASP A 243 -1.51 -3.79 -2.05
CA ASP A 243 -1.70 -4.20 -0.65
C ASP A 243 -1.15 -5.62 -0.44
N PHE A 244 -1.39 -6.53 -1.38
CA PHE A 244 -0.82 -7.89 -1.35
C PHE A 244 0.71 -7.89 -1.33
N LYS A 245 1.36 -7.11 -2.22
CA LYS A 245 2.82 -6.93 -2.24
C LYS A 245 3.37 -6.38 -0.92
N ALA A 246 2.64 -5.47 -0.26
CA ALA A 246 3.03 -4.93 1.03
C ALA A 246 3.08 -6.01 2.12
N VAL A 247 2.09 -6.91 2.14
CA VAL A 247 2.04 -8.04 3.08
C VAL A 247 3.17 -9.03 2.84
N ILE A 248 3.39 -9.44 1.59
CA ILE A 248 4.45 -10.40 1.22
C ILE A 248 5.82 -9.87 1.61
N SER A 249 6.10 -8.60 1.28
CA SER A 249 7.38 -7.96 1.59
C SER A 249 7.70 -8.00 3.09
N HIS A 250 6.71 -7.82 3.97
CA HIS A 250 6.96 -7.89 5.42
C HIS A 250 7.09 -9.34 5.90
N ALA A 251 6.24 -10.25 5.42
CA ALA A 251 6.32 -11.67 5.77
C ALA A 251 7.66 -12.30 5.35
N GLU A 252 8.21 -11.88 4.21
CA GLU A 252 9.55 -12.26 3.76
C GLU A 252 10.62 -11.73 4.70
N THR A 253 10.59 -10.44 5.10
CA THR A 253 11.54 -9.92 6.10
C THR A 253 11.46 -10.68 7.41
N ALA A 254 10.25 -11.06 7.84
CA ALA A 254 10.02 -11.89 9.03
C ALA A 254 10.33 -13.38 8.82
N GLN A 255 10.63 -13.83 7.60
CA GLN A 255 10.87 -15.22 7.21
C GLN A 255 9.79 -16.18 7.73
N VAL A 256 8.51 -15.79 7.63
CA VAL A 256 7.37 -16.56 8.13
C VAL A 256 6.37 -16.86 7.02
N MET A 257 5.80 -18.07 7.06
CA MET A 257 4.79 -18.51 6.11
C MET A 257 3.50 -17.68 6.23
N ILE A 258 2.88 -17.37 5.09
CA ILE A 258 1.61 -16.63 5.05
C ILE A 258 0.47 -17.62 4.94
N ALA A 259 -0.54 -17.51 5.81
CA ALA A 259 -1.82 -18.19 5.67
C ALA A 259 -2.89 -17.23 5.15
N ALA A 260 -3.54 -17.59 4.05
CA ALA A 260 -4.68 -16.85 3.50
C ALA A 260 -5.99 -17.59 3.79
N ARG A 261 -7.04 -16.86 4.15
CA ARG A 261 -8.38 -17.39 4.41
C ARG A 261 -9.44 -16.51 3.76
N TYR A 262 -10.41 -17.14 3.12
CA TYR A 262 -11.51 -16.45 2.46
C TYR A 262 -12.71 -17.39 2.25
N THR A 263 -13.82 -16.82 1.82
CA THR A 263 -15.08 -17.57 1.62
C THR A 263 -15.49 -17.54 0.16
N ARG A 264 -15.84 -16.37 -0.34
CA ARG A 264 -16.34 -16.16 -1.69
C ARG A 264 -16.01 -14.75 -2.15
N PRO A 265 -16.20 -14.42 -3.44
CA PRO A 265 -15.97 -13.08 -3.94
C PRO A 265 -16.84 -12.06 -3.20
N CYS A 266 -16.40 -10.81 -3.14
CA CYS A 266 -17.04 -9.72 -2.40
C CYS A 266 -17.08 -9.89 -0.87
N ARG A 267 -16.46 -10.95 -0.33
CA ARG A 267 -16.20 -11.10 1.11
C ARG A 267 -14.71 -10.90 1.38
N PRO A 268 -14.33 -10.34 2.55
CA PRO A 268 -12.93 -10.05 2.82
C PRO A 268 -12.06 -11.32 2.76
N LEU A 269 -10.83 -11.15 2.31
CA LEU A 269 -9.75 -12.14 2.40
C LEU A 269 -8.83 -11.72 3.55
N GLN A 270 -8.50 -12.65 4.43
CA GLN A 270 -7.55 -12.42 5.53
C GLN A 270 -6.22 -13.13 5.24
N LEU A 271 -5.13 -12.37 5.24
CA LEU A 271 -3.76 -12.89 5.30
C LEU A 271 -3.27 -12.77 6.74
N ALA A 272 -2.75 -13.84 7.30
CA ALA A 272 -2.29 -13.85 8.68
C ALA A 272 -1.04 -14.70 8.86
N TYR A 273 -0.19 -14.29 9.79
CA TYR A 273 1.00 -15.02 10.22
C TYR A 273 1.44 -14.56 11.62
N GLU A 274 2.16 -15.42 12.32
CA GLU A 274 2.63 -15.16 13.69
C GLU A 274 4.10 -15.55 13.81
N PHE A 275 4.91 -14.70 14.43
CA PHE A 275 6.33 -14.92 14.63
C PHE A 275 6.80 -14.14 15.87
N GLU A 276 7.68 -14.75 16.69
CA GLU A 276 8.39 -14.08 17.80
C GLU A 276 7.51 -13.17 18.69
N GLY A 277 6.29 -13.64 19.03
CA GLY A 277 5.35 -12.90 19.88
C GLY A 277 4.58 -11.77 19.19
N VAL A 278 4.62 -11.72 17.84
CA VAL A 278 3.91 -10.78 16.98
C VAL A 278 2.88 -11.53 16.14
N LYS A 279 1.61 -11.14 16.26
CA LYS A 279 0.51 -11.62 15.40
C LYS A 279 0.20 -10.57 14.36
N SER A 280 0.25 -10.96 13.09
CA SER A 280 0.02 -10.08 11.95
C SER A 280 -1.26 -10.48 11.23
N GLU A 281 -2.15 -9.51 11.00
CA GLU A 281 -3.44 -9.74 10.36
C GLU A 281 -3.72 -8.64 9.33
N PHE A 282 -3.95 -9.04 8.09
CA PHE A 282 -4.29 -8.15 6.99
C PHE A 282 -5.61 -8.60 6.38
N THR A 283 -6.63 -7.75 6.45
CA THR A 283 -7.96 -8.03 5.90
C THR A 283 -8.19 -7.14 4.69
N LEU A 284 -8.24 -7.75 3.51
CA LEU A 284 -8.38 -7.09 2.22
C LEU A 284 -9.78 -7.34 1.67
N MET A 285 -10.44 -6.28 1.18
CA MET A 285 -11.69 -6.42 0.45
C MET A 285 -11.43 -7.10 -0.89
N THR A 286 -12.33 -8.00 -1.27
CA THR A 286 -12.25 -8.73 -2.53
C THR A 286 -13.33 -8.25 -3.48
N THR A 287 -13.11 -8.44 -4.77
CA THR A 287 -14.07 -8.21 -5.85
C THR A 287 -14.21 -9.48 -6.68
N GLY A 288 -15.36 -9.64 -7.36
CA GLY A 288 -15.64 -10.74 -8.27
C GLY A 288 -17.14 -10.90 -8.50
N GLU A 289 -17.55 -11.84 -9.35
CA GLU A 289 -18.96 -12.12 -9.57
C GLU A 289 -19.57 -12.83 -8.36
N ALA A 290 -20.50 -12.13 -7.71
CA ALA A 290 -21.31 -12.67 -6.63
C ALA A 290 -22.23 -13.78 -7.16
N GLY A 291 -22.21 -14.95 -6.52
CA GLY A 291 -23.18 -16.00 -6.80
C GLY A 291 -24.63 -15.55 -6.51
N PRO A 292 -25.65 -16.24 -7.05
CA PRO A 292 -27.06 -15.84 -6.96
C PRO A 292 -27.62 -15.70 -5.53
N GLU A 293 -26.91 -16.15 -4.50
CA GLU A 293 -27.31 -16.05 -3.09
C GLU A 293 -27.11 -14.64 -2.47
N ASP A 294 -26.49 -13.69 -3.19
CA ASP A 294 -26.19 -12.35 -2.66
C ASP A 294 -27.32 -11.32 -2.71
N ILE A 295 -28.40 -11.62 -3.42
CA ILE A 295 -29.52 -10.67 -3.58
C ILE A 295 -30.33 -10.55 -2.27
N SER A 296 -30.16 -11.48 -1.32
CA SER A 296 -30.95 -11.51 -0.07
C SER A 296 -30.36 -10.76 1.13
N SER A 297 -29.17 -10.14 1.02
CA SER A 297 -28.55 -9.43 2.17
C SER A 297 -28.39 -7.92 2.03
N SER A 298 -28.72 -7.33 0.88
CA SER A 298 -28.86 -5.88 0.74
C SER A 298 -30.31 -5.48 1.03
N ARG A 299 -30.54 -4.82 2.18
CA ARG A 299 -31.77 -4.04 2.35
C ARG A 299 -31.74 -2.90 1.32
N PRO A 300 -32.69 -2.81 0.38
CA PRO A 300 -32.76 -1.66 -0.50
C PRO A 300 -33.15 -0.43 0.33
N VAL A 301 -32.37 0.64 0.20
CA VAL A 301 -32.70 1.97 0.69
C VAL A 301 -34.02 2.41 0.00
N PRO A 302 -35.04 2.91 0.71
CA PRO A 302 -36.28 3.31 0.06
C PRO A 302 -36.01 4.52 -0.84
N GLN A 303 -36.01 4.33 -2.16
CA GLN A 303 -36.10 5.45 -3.09
C GLN A 303 -37.49 6.06 -2.95
N LEU A 304 -37.53 7.32 -2.50
CA LEU A 304 -38.73 8.14 -2.46
C LEU A 304 -39.28 8.28 -3.89
N SER A 305 -40.47 7.72 -4.10
CA SER A 305 -41.20 7.76 -5.37
C SER A 305 -41.58 9.19 -5.75
N ALA A 306 -41.13 9.64 -6.92
CA ALA A 306 -41.75 10.75 -7.64
C ALA A 306 -42.90 10.22 -8.51
N ARG A 307 -44.10 10.29 -7.93
CA ARG A 307 -45.41 10.60 -8.54
C ARG A 307 -45.75 10.01 -9.93
N GLN A 308 -46.71 9.09 -9.87
CA GLN A 308 -47.55 8.59 -10.97
C GLN A 308 -48.55 9.64 -11.48
N THR A 309 -48.95 9.52 -12.74
CA THR A 309 -50.30 9.88 -13.26
C THR A 309 -50.65 8.96 -14.45
N PRO A 310 -51.94 8.71 -14.75
CA PRO A 310 -52.43 7.35 -14.99
C PRO A 310 -53.00 7.07 -16.40
N ALA A 311 -52.98 5.77 -16.73
CA ALA A 311 -53.89 4.94 -17.53
C ALA A 311 -54.78 5.52 -18.65
N LEU A 312 -54.80 4.80 -19.77
CA LEU A 312 -56.07 4.41 -20.43
C LEU A 312 -55.95 2.98 -21.00
N ALA A 313 -57.01 2.20 -20.81
CA ALA A 313 -57.18 0.82 -21.22
C ALA A 313 -58.03 0.68 -22.51
N ASN A 314 -58.10 -0.55 -23.02
CA ASN A 314 -58.96 -1.10 -24.10
C ASN A 314 -58.30 -1.05 -25.50
N THR A 315 -58.36 -2.05 -26.38
CA THR A 315 -59.37 -3.10 -26.56
C THR A 315 -58.83 -4.24 -27.45
N THR A 316 -59.37 -5.42 -27.20
CA THR A 316 -59.45 -6.69 -27.95
C THR A 316 -59.21 -6.67 -29.48
N SER A 317 -58.48 -7.67 -29.99
CA SER A 317 -58.90 -8.47 -31.18
C SER A 317 -58.06 -9.74 -31.34
N GLN A 318 -58.75 -10.88 -31.32
CA GLN A 318 -58.27 -12.19 -31.76
C GLN A 318 -58.39 -12.28 -33.29
N ALA A 319 -57.46 -12.96 -33.96
CA ALA A 319 -57.77 -13.77 -35.15
C ALA A 319 -56.67 -14.80 -35.42
N ASN A 320 -57.11 -16.05 -35.51
CA ASN A 320 -56.37 -17.22 -35.98
C ASN A 320 -56.03 -17.11 -37.48
N SER A 321 -54.92 -17.71 -37.94
CA SER A 321 -54.95 -18.86 -38.88
C SER A 321 -53.61 -19.14 -39.58
N THR A 322 -53.22 -20.42 -39.50
CA THR A 322 -52.61 -21.30 -40.52
C THR A 322 -51.15 -21.21 -40.95
N ALA A 323 -50.56 -22.41 -40.96
CA ALA A 323 -49.23 -22.83 -41.35
C ALA A 323 -48.85 -22.51 -42.80
N ASN A 324 -47.56 -22.28 -43.03
CA ASN A 324 -46.87 -22.76 -44.23
C ASN A 324 -45.36 -22.96 -44.00
N THR A 325 -44.83 -23.86 -44.80
CA THR A 325 -43.61 -24.67 -44.65
C THR A 325 -42.33 -24.08 -45.25
N ARG A 326 -41.19 -24.34 -44.58
CA ARG A 326 -39.79 -24.56 -45.08
C ARG A 326 -38.98 -23.34 -45.62
N PRO A 327 -37.63 -23.43 -45.78
CA PRO A 327 -36.58 -23.71 -44.77
C PRO A 327 -35.37 -22.73 -44.87
N MET A 328 -34.46 -22.75 -43.88
CA MET A 328 -33.18 -22.01 -43.86
C MET A 328 -32.17 -22.47 -44.93
N PRO A 329 -31.18 -21.62 -45.31
CA PRO A 329 -29.89 -22.08 -45.84
C PRO A 329 -28.67 -21.82 -44.89
N PRO A 330 -27.60 -22.63 -45.00
CA PRO A 330 -26.49 -22.74 -44.02
C PRO A 330 -25.18 -22.02 -44.43
N PRO A 331 -24.14 -21.98 -43.56
CA PRO A 331 -22.82 -21.39 -43.89
C PRO A 331 -21.91 -22.39 -44.64
N PRO A 332 -20.96 -21.91 -45.47
CA PRO A 332 -20.06 -22.78 -46.23
C PRO A 332 -18.80 -23.19 -45.43
N ARG A 333 -18.39 -24.46 -45.62
CA ARG A 333 -17.14 -25.07 -45.15
C ARG A 333 -16.52 -25.83 -46.33
N ASN A 334 -15.19 -25.71 -46.54
CA ASN A 334 -14.25 -26.83 -46.82
C ASN A 334 -12.92 -26.37 -47.42
N ARG A 335 -11.80 -26.86 -46.85
CA ARG A 335 -10.75 -27.62 -47.55
C ARG A 335 -9.83 -28.35 -46.53
N PRO A 336 -9.57 -29.66 -46.68
CA PRO A 336 -8.61 -30.40 -45.86
C PRO A 336 -7.28 -30.68 -46.61
N ILE A 337 -6.18 -30.80 -45.88
CA ILE A 337 -4.89 -31.33 -46.37
C ILE A 337 -4.54 -32.57 -45.54
N ARG A 338 -4.21 -33.68 -46.22
CA ARG A 338 -3.74 -34.96 -45.66
C ARG A 338 -2.20 -35.06 -45.74
N PRO A 339 -1.55 -35.91 -44.92
CA PRO A 339 -0.09 -35.94 -44.72
C PRO A 339 0.63 -36.95 -45.64
N LEU A 340 1.94 -36.77 -45.80
CA LEU A 340 2.84 -37.71 -46.47
C LEU A 340 3.96 -38.14 -45.52
N THR A 341 3.89 -39.40 -45.08
CA THR A 341 4.99 -40.19 -44.54
C THR A 341 5.40 -41.23 -45.58
N GLY A 342 6.70 -41.34 -45.84
CA GLY A 342 7.30 -42.36 -46.70
C GLY A 342 8.66 -42.82 -46.14
N THR A 343 8.69 -44.08 -45.73
CA THR A 343 9.81 -44.99 -45.41
C THR A 343 10.84 -45.08 -46.58
N SER A 344 12.11 -45.52 -46.48
CA SER A 344 12.65 -46.73 -45.83
C SER A 344 14.20 -46.84 -45.99
N THR A 345 14.88 -47.29 -44.92
CA THR A 345 15.98 -48.30 -44.84
C THR A 345 17.21 -48.31 -45.79
N ARG A 346 18.43 -48.37 -45.23
CA ARG A 346 19.40 -49.54 -45.26
C ARG A 346 20.83 -49.13 -44.80
N GLY A 347 21.39 -49.80 -43.76
CA GLY A 347 22.83 -49.73 -43.34
C GLY A 347 23.71 -50.76 -44.09
N PRO A 348 24.88 -51.26 -43.59
CA PRO A 348 25.75 -50.86 -42.45
C PRO A 348 27.29 -50.72 -42.81
N GLU A 349 28.14 -50.52 -41.77
CA GLU A 349 29.62 -50.29 -41.67
C GLU A 349 30.58 -51.37 -42.30
N PRO A 350 31.95 -51.43 -42.13
CA PRO A 350 32.93 -50.62 -41.33
C PRO A 350 34.38 -50.38 -41.88
N ASN A 351 35.15 -49.58 -41.11
CA ASN A 351 36.59 -49.73 -40.70
C ASN A 351 37.81 -49.03 -41.38
N THR A 352 38.63 -48.43 -40.50
CA THR A 352 40.13 -48.26 -40.43
C THR A 352 40.94 -47.26 -41.30
N GLN A 353 41.59 -46.29 -40.59
CA GLN A 353 43.00 -45.77 -40.58
C GLN A 353 43.79 -45.69 -41.93
N THR A 354 44.53 -44.65 -42.36
CA THR A 354 45.66 -43.87 -41.75
C THR A 354 46.08 -42.66 -42.65
N ALA A 355 46.73 -41.65 -42.04
CA ALA A 355 47.86 -40.80 -42.53
C ALA A 355 47.70 -39.53 -43.44
N SER A 356 48.33 -38.44 -42.93
CA SER A 356 49.11 -37.33 -43.55
C SER A 356 48.47 -36.12 -44.29
N GLN A 357 48.54 -34.93 -43.62
CA GLN A 357 48.86 -33.52 -44.03
C GLN A 357 48.46 -32.91 -45.41
N PRO A 358 48.42 -31.57 -45.62
CA PRO A 358 48.20 -30.39 -44.74
C PRO A 358 47.03 -29.45 -45.23
N PRO A 359 46.59 -28.40 -44.47
CA PRO A 359 45.47 -27.55 -44.89
C PRO A 359 45.92 -26.26 -45.64
N PRO A 360 45.09 -25.71 -46.56
CA PRO A 360 45.21 -24.33 -47.04
C PRO A 360 44.02 -23.45 -46.54
N PRO A 361 44.09 -22.13 -46.72
CA PRO A 361 44.35 -21.14 -45.67
C PRO A 361 43.10 -20.58 -44.97
N SER A 362 43.31 -20.13 -43.74
CA SER A 362 42.36 -19.43 -42.88
C SER A 362 41.90 -18.09 -43.45
N ILE A 363 40.58 -17.92 -43.52
CA ILE A 363 39.90 -16.64 -43.73
C ILE A 363 40.11 -15.78 -42.48
N GLN A 364 40.74 -14.61 -42.66
CA GLN A 364 40.89 -13.59 -41.62
C GLN A 364 39.51 -13.02 -41.27
N PHE A 365 39.07 -13.25 -40.04
CA PHE A 365 37.98 -12.49 -39.44
C PHE A 365 38.56 -11.19 -38.91
N ASP A 366 38.14 -10.10 -39.55
CA ASP A 366 38.45 -8.74 -39.15
C ASP A 366 37.88 -8.50 -37.74
N SER A 367 38.74 -7.98 -36.87
CA SER A 367 38.57 -7.95 -35.42
C SER A 367 37.52 -6.89 -35.05
N LEU A 368 36.34 -7.32 -34.57
CA LEU A 368 35.32 -6.45 -33.95
C LEU A 368 35.65 -6.12 -32.47
N PHE A 369 36.94 -6.10 -32.12
CA PHE A 369 37.42 -5.67 -30.82
C PHE A 369 37.92 -4.24 -30.92
N VAL A 370 37.31 -3.37 -30.11
CA VAL A 370 37.73 -1.97 -29.91
C VAL A 370 39.18 -1.97 -29.39
N PRO A 371 40.08 -1.14 -29.95
CA PRO A 371 41.44 -0.99 -29.45
C PRO A 371 41.45 -0.59 -27.97
N ALA A 372 42.30 -1.24 -27.19
CA ALA A 372 42.44 -1.06 -25.75
C ALA A 372 43.18 0.24 -25.37
N ASP A 373 42.69 1.40 -25.84
CA ASP A 373 43.23 2.71 -25.48
C ASP A 373 42.16 3.82 -25.35
N ASP A 374 40.94 3.46 -24.96
CA ASP A 374 39.85 4.44 -24.71
C ASP A 374 39.14 4.22 -23.36
N ASP A 375 39.92 3.89 -22.31
CA ASP A 375 39.41 3.69 -20.95
C ASP A 375 39.64 4.92 -20.03
N ARG A 376 39.97 6.09 -20.59
CA ARG A 376 40.26 7.32 -19.81
C ARG A 376 39.05 8.24 -19.58
N GLN A 377 37.85 7.79 -19.91
CA GLN A 377 36.64 8.61 -19.74
C GLN A 377 35.85 8.31 -18.45
N TRP A 378 36.40 7.50 -17.54
CA TRP A 378 35.79 7.18 -16.25
C TRP A 378 36.80 7.17 -15.09
N ASP A 379 37.82 8.03 -15.13
CA ASP A 379 38.68 8.24 -13.97
C ASP A 379 37.86 8.84 -12.81
N VAL A 380 37.95 8.15 -11.68
CA VAL A 380 37.38 8.51 -10.38
C VAL A 380 37.99 9.85 -9.95
N PRO A 381 37.21 10.86 -9.55
CA PRO A 381 37.78 12.12 -9.07
C PRO A 381 38.76 11.88 -7.92
N ASN A 382 39.99 12.36 -8.10
CA ASN A 382 41.04 12.39 -7.07
C ASN A 382 40.54 13.23 -5.88
N GLU A 383 40.75 12.73 -4.65
CA GLU A 383 40.29 13.36 -3.40
C GLU A 383 41.15 14.54 -2.92
N ASP A 384 42.02 15.12 -3.76
CA ASP A 384 42.94 16.20 -3.36
C ASP A 384 43.06 17.29 -4.45
N GLU A 385 41.96 17.99 -4.77
CA GLU A 385 42.00 19.32 -5.39
C GLU A 385 40.96 20.24 -4.73
N ASP A 386 41.45 21.20 -3.93
CA ASP A 386 40.67 22.26 -3.31
C ASP A 386 40.14 23.23 -4.39
N GLU A 387 38.93 23.04 -4.91
CA GLU A 387 38.22 24.11 -5.65
C GLU A 387 36.73 24.21 -5.28
N ALA A 388 36.43 25.35 -4.63
CA ALA A 388 35.17 26.07 -4.55
C ALA A 388 33.92 25.33 -4.05
N GLU A 389 33.66 25.54 -2.76
CA GLU A 389 32.41 25.28 -2.05
C GLU A 389 31.15 25.77 -2.80
N ASP A 390 30.37 24.87 -3.40
CA ASP A 390 28.93 25.12 -3.66
C ASP A 390 28.11 24.65 -2.44
N ILE A 391 28.38 25.30 -1.30
CA ILE A 391 27.53 25.23 -0.11
C ILE A 391 26.29 26.10 -0.39
N LEU A 392 25.15 25.45 -0.57
CA LEU A 392 23.83 26.11 -0.56
C LEU A 392 23.54 26.65 0.86
N GLY A 393 24.05 27.85 1.14
CA GLY A 393 23.74 28.62 2.34
C GLY A 393 22.36 29.25 2.21
N TRP A 394 21.50 29.04 3.20
CA TRP A 394 20.29 29.83 3.37
C TRP A 394 20.69 31.13 4.07
N ASP A 395 20.79 32.22 3.31
CA ASP A 395 20.98 33.55 3.88
C ASP A 395 19.69 34.00 4.58
N ALA A 396 19.81 34.33 5.88
CA ALA A 396 18.74 34.87 6.72
C ALA A 396 19.04 36.33 7.15
N SER A 397 19.67 37.10 6.28
CA SER A 397 19.96 38.52 6.46
C SER A 397 19.53 39.29 5.22
N ALA A 398 18.29 39.76 5.22
CA ALA A 398 17.85 40.79 4.28
C ALA A 398 18.48 42.12 4.70
N ASP A 399 19.61 42.49 4.11
CA ASP A 399 20.08 43.88 4.05
C ASP A 399 19.81 44.46 2.64
N PRO A 400 19.35 45.72 2.52
CA PRO A 400 18.58 46.17 1.36
C PRO A 400 19.39 46.84 0.23
N ASP A 401 20.72 46.78 0.23
CA ASP A 401 21.54 47.68 -0.59
C ASP A 401 22.53 46.97 -1.54
N ASN A 402 22.09 46.00 -2.34
CA ASN A 402 22.86 45.65 -3.54
C ASN A 402 21.98 45.19 -4.72
N PHE A 403 21.81 46.12 -5.66
CA PHE A 403 21.14 45.95 -6.94
C PHE A 403 22.23 45.71 -8.00
N ASP A 404 22.19 44.54 -8.65
CA ASP A 404 22.73 44.23 -9.99
C ASP A 404 23.49 42.90 -10.06
N SER A 405 22.75 41.81 -10.32
CA SER A 405 23.17 40.69 -11.18
C SER A 405 21.93 39.93 -11.64
N ILE A 406 21.53 40.20 -12.89
CA ILE A 406 20.27 39.81 -13.53
C ILE A 406 20.43 38.55 -14.38
N GLY A 407 19.40 37.68 -14.36
CA GLY A 407 19.00 36.81 -15.48
C GLY A 407 17.90 35.84 -14.99
N LEU A 408 16.69 35.72 -15.52
CA LEU A 408 16.13 36.01 -16.84
C LEU A 408 14.64 36.38 -16.66
N ARG A 409 14.18 37.42 -17.37
CA ARG A 409 12.83 38.01 -17.27
C ARG A 409 11.72 37.15 -17.89
N LEU A 410 10.50 37.27 -17.36
CA LEU A 410 9.30 37.51 -18.18
C LEU A 410 8.42 38.55 -17.47
N ARG A 411 8.22 39.70 -18.13
CA ARG A 411 7.29 40.77 -17.72
C ARG A 411 6.00 40.61 -18.52
N ASP A 412 4.88 40.87 -17.88
CA ASP A 412 3.79 41.61 -18.51
C ASP A 412 3.28 42.69 -17.55
N THR A 413 2.78 43.76 -18.15
CA THR A 413 2.95 45.15 -17.68
C THR A 413 1.62 45.74 -17.17
N GLU A 414 1.68 46.32 -15.96
CA GLU A 414 1.07 47.56 -15.39
C GLU A 414 -0.07 48.33 -16.14
N PRO A 415 -0.92 49.15 -15.45
CA PRO A 415 -0.46 50.16 -14.49
C PRO A 415 -1.32 50.51 -13.25
N SER A 416 -0.58 50.99 -12.25
CA SER A 416 -1.02 51.80 -11.12
C SER A 416 -1.39 53.23 -11.53
N PHE A 417 -2.29 53.89 -10.80
CA PHE A 417 -2.27 55.35 -10.65
C PHE A 417 -2.67 55.80 -9.24
N LYS A 418 -1.64 56.26 -8.52
CA LYS A 418 -1.51 57.46 -7.66
C LYS A 418 -2.43 57.63 -6.45
N GLY A 419 -1.77 57.68 -5.29
CA GLY A 419 -2.24 58.34 -4.08
C GLY A 419 -2.04 59.86 -4.09
N GLY A 420 -2.37 60.45 -2.94
CA GLY A 420 -2.02 61.81 -2.56
C GLY A 420 -2.90 62.34 -1.43
N ASN A 421 -2.55 62.08 -0.17
CA ASN A 421 -2.02 63.09 0.76
C ASN A 421 -2.08 62.60 2.21
N GLU A 422 -0.90 62.59 2.85
CA GLU A 422 -0.76 62.63 4.30
C GLU A 422 -1.02 64.05 4.81
N GLN A 423 -1.66 64.15 5.98
CA GLN A 423 -1.31 65.18 6.98
C GLN A 423 -1.72 64.67 8.38
N MET A 424 -0.71 64.55 9.26
CA MET A 424 -0.65 64.71 10.74
C MET A 424 -1.99 64.70 11.52
N ASP A 425 -2.17 64.07 12.69
CA ASP A 425 -1.28 63.96 13.85
C ASP A 425 -1.94 63.10 14.96
N LEU A 426 -1.11 62.63 15.91
CA LEU A 426 -1.39 62.34 17.33
C LEU A 426 -2.29 61.17 17.79
N SER A 427 -1.57 60.20 18.38
CA SER A 427 -1.82 59.54 19.67
C SER A 427 -3.04 58.61 19.87
N GLN A 428 -2.77 57.30 19.97
CA GLN A 428 -3.32 56.38 21.00
C GLN A 428 -2.88 54.94 20.69
N GLU A 429 -2.01 54.34 21.53
CA GLU A 429 -1.87 52.88 21.59
C GLU A 429 -2.44 52.39 22.93
N ALA A 430 -3.66 51.90 22.87
CA ALA A 430 -4.24 50.93 23.79
C ALA A 430 -5.04 49.92 22.95
N GLU A 431 -4.47 48.72 22.82
CA GLU A 431 -5.13 47.42 22.83
C GLU A 431 -6.62 47.38 22.44
N THR A 432 -6.96 46.93 21.22
CA THR A 432 -8.27 46.33 20.92
C THR A 432 -8.19 45.34 19.76
N GLY A 433 -8.75 44.15 19.98
CA GLY A 433 -8.67 42.98 19.13
C GLY A 433 -9.49 43.04 17.83
N ILE A 434 -9.18 42.09 16.95
CA ILE A 434 -9.84 41.89 15.65
C ILE A 434 -11.26 41.34 15.86
N PRO A 435 -12.32 41.94 15.26
CA PRO A 435 -13.68 41.45 15.38
C PRO A 435 -13.93 40.18 14.52
N PRO A 436 -14.89 39.32 14.92
CA PRO A 436 -15.14 38.02 14.29
C PRO A 436 -15.81 38.15 12.92
N THR A 437 -15.32 37.39 11.93
CA THR A 437 -15.89 37.34 10.58
C THR A 437 -17.14 36.44 10.52
N GLN A 438 -18.14 36.90 9.76
CA GLN A 438 -19.51 36.39 9.75
C GLN A 438 -19.62 35.06 8.97
N ARG A 439 -20.39 34.10 9.50
CA ARG A 439 -20.59 32.77 8.88
C ARG A 439 -21.52 32.84 7.66
N MET A 440 -21.12 32.11 6.61
CA MET A 440 -21.77 32.02 5.29
C MET A 440 -23.22 31.47 5.30
N SER A 441 -23.74 31.01 6.44
CA SER A 441 -25.14 30.58 6.60
C SER A 441 -26.13 31.73 6.82
N GLN A 442 -25.64 32.98 6.90
CA GLN A 442 -26.47 34.18 7.13
C GLN A 442 -26.81 34.96 5.85
N LEU A 443 -26.42 34.45 4.67
CA LEU A 443 -26.74 35.04 3.37
C LEU A 443 -27.80 34.20 2.65
N HIS A 444 -29.05 34.25 3.12
CA HIS A 444 -30.21 33.85 2.33
C HIS A 444 -31.19 35.04 2.33
N GLY A 445 -31.39 35.66 1.17
CA GLY A 445 -32.33 36.78 1.01
C GLY A 445 -31.83 37.99 0.22
N LEU A 446 -30.68 37.92 -0.45
CA LEU A 446 -30.26 38.95 -1.41
C LEU A 446 -30.38 38.38 -2.82
N GLY A 447 -31.50 38.69 -3.47
CA GLY A 447 -31.83 38.27 -4.83
C GLY A 447 -30.82 38.80 -5.84
N LEU A 448 -29.85 37.95 -6.16
CA LEU A 448 -28.85 38.17 -7.20
C LEU A 448 -28.55 36.86 -7.94
N PHE A 449 -29.57 36.00 -8.09
CA PHE A 449 -29.71 34.98 -9.12
C PHE A 449 -31.20 34.67 -9.24
N ASP A 450 -31.90 35.52 -10.00
CA ASP A 450 -33.10 35.12 -10.76
C ASP A 450 -32.67 34.94 -12.21
#